data_AF-A0A938LZF7-F1
#
_entry.id   AF-A0A938LZF7-F1
#
_cell.length_a   1.000
_cell.length_b   1.000
_cell.length_c   1.000
_cell.angle_alpha   90.00
_cell.angle_beta   90.00
_cell.angle_gamma   90.00
#
_symmetry.space_group_name_H-M   'P 1'
#
loop_
_entity.id
_entity.type
_entity.pdbx_description
1 polymer ?
#
loop_
_entity_poly.entity_id
_entity_poly.type
_entity_poly.pdbx_seq_one_letter_code
_entity_poly.pdbx_strand_id
1 'polypeptide(L)'
;MPMLMAICLLAASRPASAKTGRTYYTDAKVAIMKRNLEKHEWARKMRDSIVAAADRWAKYPDERLRTLVPPPTVPRAIVVHNQECPVHGLEARKKGLYKWEIDFERPWKVRCPAGGEEYPSNDFAKFLESGMKDRALLAGDFPDDGWGWRKPGMEKKYWFVGYYCHWSARNFLLPAIKDLSKAAVITGDAKYAHKCALLLWQLAQYYPDYQYEKQSRYGTEFQSSYYGKLMYH
;
A
#
# COMPACT_ATOMS: atom_id res chain seq x y z
N MET A 1 56.27 26.87 1.17
CA MET A 1 55.08 26.24 1.78
C MET A 1 53.84 26.90 1.19
N PRO A 2 53.06 26.24 0.32
CA PRO A 2 51.88 26.87 -0.26
C PRO A 2 50.73 26.85 0.76
N MET A 3 50.10 28.00 0.88
CA MET A 3 48.96 28.32 1.74
C MET A 3 47.70 27.66 1.16
N LEU A 4 47.15 26.65 1.84
CA LEU A 4 45.86 26.06 1.48
C LEU A 4 44.73 27.02 1.89
N MET A 5 44.08 27.60 0.89
CA MET A 5 42.87 28.40 1.04
C MET A 5 41.67 27.44 1.06
N ALA A 6 41.09 27.21 2.24
CA ALA A 6 39.90 26.40 2.40
C ALA A 6 38.67 27.17 1.90
N ILE A 7 38.13 26.75 0.75
CA ILE A 7 36.85 27.26 0.24
C ILE A 7 35.73 26.52 0.96
N CYS A 8 35.11 27.18 1.95
CA CYS A 8 33.83 26.75 2.52
C CYS A 8 32.72 26.92 1.48
N LEU A 9 32.36 25.83 0.79
CA LEU A 9 31.13 25.74 0.02
C LEU A 9 29.93 25.73 0.99
N LEU A 10 29.39 26.91 1.27
CA LEU A 10 28.05 27.07 1.84
C LEU A 10 27.04 26.59 0.79
N ALA A 11 26.65 25.32 0.90
CA ALA A 11 25.52 24.80 0.15
C ALA A 11 24.26 25.54 0.62
N ALA A 12 23.84 26.55 -0.14
CA ALA A 12 22.57 27.23 0.07
C ALA A 12 21.45 26.19 -0.14
N SER A 13 20.90 25.67 0.96
CA SER A 13 19.66 24.92 0.94
C SER A 13 18.58 25.84 0.39
N ARG A 14 18.24 25.70 -0.89
CA ARG A 14 17.08 26.38 -1.45
C ARG A 14 15.87 25.97 -0.62
N PRO A 15 15.12 26.90 -0.01
CA PRO A 15 13.88 26.52 0.62
C PRO A 15 13.03 25.85 -0.46
N ALA A 16 12.66 24.60 -0.23
CA ALA A 16 11.67 23.95 -1.07
C ALA A 16 10.48 24.91 -1.11
N SER A 17 10.05 25.32 -2.30
CA SER A 17 8.87 26.19 -2.47
C SER A 17 7.67 25.44 -1.89
N ALA A 18 7.39 25.70 -0.61
CA ALA A 18 6.33 25.03 0.11
C ALA A 18 5.02 25.57 -0.43
N LYS A 19 4.09 24.66 -0.68
CA LYS A 19 2.77 25.01 -1.20
C LYS A 19 2.05 25.95 -0.21
N THR A 20 1.73 27.17 -0.66
CA THR A 20 1.11 28.20 0.18
C THR A 20 -0.42 28.07 0.30
N GLY A 21 -1.04 27.16 -0.46
CA GLY A 21 -2.48 26.96 -0.43
C GLY A 21 -2.98 25.84 -1.34
N ARG A 22 -4.28 25.55 -1.28
CA ARG A 22 -4.94 24.53 -2.10
C ARG A 22 -4.96 24.96 -3.58
N THR A 23 -4.59 24.05 -4.49
CA THR A 23 -4.57 24.33 -5.94
C THR A 23 -5.79 23.79 -6.67
N TYR A 24 -6.31 22.62 -6.27
CA TYR A 24 -7.49 22.02 -6.92
C TYR A 24 -8.81 22.44 -6.27
N TYR A 25 -8.91 22.31 -4.94
CA TYR A 25 -10.03 22.80 -4.12
C TYR A 25 -9.76 24.23 -3.68
N THR A 26 -9.91 25.17 -4.61
CA THR A 26 -9.76 26.61 -4.34
C THR A 26 -10.79 27.10 -3.33
N ASP A 27 -10.52 28.24 -2.70
CA ASP A 27 -11.43 28.83 -1.71
C ASP A 27 -12.83 29.09 -2.29
N ALA A 28 -12.90 29.52 -3.56
CA ALA A 28 -14.17 29.68 -4.29
C ALA A 28 -14.94 28.36 -4.44
N LYS A 29 -14.27 27.25 -4.77
CA LYS A 29 -14.91 25.92 -4.87
C LYS A 29 -15.40 25.43 -3.51
N VAL A 30 -14.61 25.67 -2.46
CA VAL A 30 -15.00 25.31 -1.08
C VAL A 30 -16.21 26.14 -0.63
N ALA A 31 -16.27 27.42 -0.96
CA ALA A 31 -17.43 28.27 -0.67
C ALA A 31 -18.70 27.78 -1.40
N ILE A 32 -18.60 27.40 -2.68
CA ILE A 32 -19.71 26.79 -3.43
C ILE A 32 -20.17 25.50 -2.75
N MET A 33 -19.23 24.62 -2.40
CA MET A 33 -19.53 23.37 -1.71
C MET A 33 -20.26 23.61 -0.37
N LYS A 34 -19.81 24.57 0.44
CA LYS A 34 -20.48 24.94 1.70
C LYS A 34 -21.92 25.41 1.47
N ARG A 35 -22.13 26.32 0.51
CA ARG A 35 -23.49 26.77 0.14
C ARG A 35 -24.39 25.64 -0.33
N ASN A 36 -23.84 24.67 -1.07
CA ASN A 36 -24.60 23.51 -1.52
C ASN A 36 -25.01 22.61 -0.35
N LEU A 37 -24.13 22.42 0.65
CA LEU A 37 -24.44 21.63 1.86
C LEU A 37 -25.56 22.26 2.70
N GLU A 38 -25.62 23.59 2.75
CA GLU A 38 -26.72 24.32 3.40
C GLU A 38 -28.05 24.13 2.64
N LYS A 39 -28.01 24.28 1.31
CA LYS A 39 -29.23 24.38 0.50
C LYS A 39 -29.81 23.06 0.02
N HIS A 40 -29.00 22.03 -0.16
CA HIS A 40 -29.40 20.85 -0.93
C HIS A 40 -29.24 19.54 -0.17
N GLU A 41 -30.28 18.72 -0.18
CA GLU A 41 -30.28 17.39 0.43
C GLU A 41 -29.28 16.44 -0.26
N TRP A 42 -29.18 16.48 -1.59
CA TRP A 42 -28.23 15.65 -2.34
C TRP A 42 -26.78 15.92 -1.90
N ALA A 43 -26.46 17.17 -1.57
CA ALA A 43 -25.12 17.55 -1.14
C ALA A 43 -24.81 16.98 0.25
N ARG A 44 -25.79 17.01 1.17
CA ARG A 44 -25.68 16.38 2.50
C ARG A 44 -25.54 14.87 2.39
N LYS A 45 -26.35 14.20 1.57
CA LYS A 45 -26.23 12.74 1.29
C LYS A 45 -24.85 12.38 0.73
N MET A 46 -24.29 13.22 -0.14
CA MET A 46 -22.94 13.02 -0.68
C MET A 46 -21.87 13.20 0.39
N ARG A 47 -21.97 14.23 1.25
CA ARG A 47 -21.08 14.40 2.41
C ARG A 47 -21.14 13.18 3.32
N ASP A 48 -22.33 12.70 3.65
CA ASP A 48 -22.50 11.58 4.58
C ASP A 48 -21.87 10.30 4.02
N SER A 49 -22.02 10.05 2.71
CA SER A 49 -21.33 8.96 2.02
C SER A 49 -19.80 9.09 2.06
N ILE A 50 -19.27 10.31 1.86
CA ILE A 50 -17.82 10.58 1.91
C ILE A 50 -17.29 10.36 3.33
N VAL A 51 -17.99 10.86 4.34
CA VAL A 51 -17.66 10.71 5.75
C VAL A 51 -17.66 9.23 6.14
N ALA A 52 -18.72 8.49 5.81
CA ALA A 52 -18.79 7.06 6.08
C ALA A 52 -17.64 6.28 5.41
N ALA A 53 -17.28 6.62 4.18
CA ALA A 53 -16.16 5.99 3.49
C ALA A 53 -14.82 6.25 4.19
N ALA A 54 -14.60 7.50 4.65
CA ALA A 54 -13.39 7.90 5.36
C ALA A 54 -13.31 7.33 6.78
N ASP A 55 -14.43 7.25 7.51
CA ASP A 55 -14.49 6.70 8.87
C ASP A 55 -14.10 5.21 8.93
N ARG A 56 -14.30 4.45 7.84
CA ARG A 56 -13.76 3.07 7.71
C ARG A 56 -12.25 3.01 7.91
N TRP A 57 -11.53 4.08 7.57
CA TRP A 57 -10.08 4.18 7.72
C TRP A 57 -9.69 4.96 8.98
N ALA A 58 -10.39 6.07 9.26
CA ALA A 58 -10.06 6.96 10.37
C ALA A 58 -10.24 6.31 11.74
N LYS A 59 -11.04 5.23 11.84
CA LYS A 59 -11.23 4.45 13.07
C LYS A 59 -9.96 3.76 13.58
N TYR A 60 -8.99 3.46 12.71
CA TYR A 60 -7.77 2.74 13.10
C TYR A 60 -6.77 3.65 13.81
N PRO A 61 -6.05 3.17 14.84
CA PRO A 61 -4.88 3.84 15.39
C PRO A 61 -3.86 4.18 14.30
N ASP A 62 -3.05 5.22 14.53
CA ASP A 62 -2.07 5.71 13.55
C ASP A 62 -1.06 4.63 13.13
N GLU A 63 -0.59 3.85 14.10
CA GLU A 63 0.35 2.75 13.90
C GLU A 63 -0.26 1.69 12.99
N ARG A 64 -1.53 1.32 13.22
CA ARG A 64 -2.23 0.35 12.39
C ARG A 64 -2.48 0.90 11.00
N LEU A 65 -2.97 2.14 10.90
CA LEU A 65 -3.29 2.75 9.61
C LEU A 65 -2.07 2.84 8.71
N ARG A 66 -0.89 3.17 9.26
CA ARG A 66 0.38 3.22 8.51
C ARG A 66 0.77 1.91 7.85
N THR A 67 0.29 0.76 8.34
CA THR A 67 0.56 -0.54 7.72
C THR A 67 -0.11 -0.71 6.35
N LEU A 68 -1.04 0.19 5.98
CA LEU A 68 -1.53 0.30 4.60
C LEU A 68 -0.42 0.63 3.60
N VAL A 69 0.67 1.28 4.02
CA VAL A 69 1.83 1.57 3.18
C VAL A 69 2.81 0.39 3.28
N PRO A 70 2.88 -0.50 2.27
CA PRO A 70 3.70 -1.69 2.39
C PRO A 70 5.19 -1.32 2.34
N PRO A 71 6.06 -1.88 3.17
CA PRO A 71 7.48 -1.53 3.16
C PRO A 71 8.16 -1.90 1.84
N PRO A 72 9.25 -1.21 1.45
CA PRO A 72 9.99 -1.50 0.22
C PRO A 72 10.70 -2.85 0.25
N THR A 73 10.96 -3.39 1.44
CA THR A 73 11.55 -4.72 1.63
C THR A 73 10.63 -5.87 1.23
N VAL A 74 9.32 -5.64 1.09
CA VAL A 74 8.34 -6.64 0.67
C VAL A 74 7.99 -6.45 -0.80
N PRO A 75 8.14 -7.49 -1.65
CA PRO A 75 7.91 -7.38 -3.08
C PRO A 75 6.42 -7.34 -3.45
N ARG A 76 6.14 -7.08 -4.73
CA ARG A 76 4.78 -7.05 -5.31
C ARG A 76 4.56 -8.19 -6.29
N ALA A 77 3.38 -8.78 -6.27
CA ALA A 77 2.98 -9.77 -7.26
C ALA A 77 1.52 -9.57 -7.64
N ILE A 78 1.22 -9.50 -8.94
CA ILE A 78 -0.17 -9.33 -9.41
C ILE A 78 -0.92 -10.68 -9.31
N VAL A 79 -0.22 -11.79 -9.54
CA VAL A 79 -0.71 -13.17 -9.33
C VAL A 79 0.12 -13.86 -8.26
N VAL A 80 -0.49 -14.81 -7.55
CA VAL A 80 0.22 -15.66 -6.59
C VAL A 80 1.20 -16.58 -7.32
N HIS A 81 0.76 -17.26 -8.36
CA HIS A 81 1.58 -18.15 -9.19
C HIS A 81 0.87 -18.42 -10.53
N ASN A 82 1.56 -18.93 -11.55
CA ASN A 82 0.91 -19.28 -12.83
C ASN A 82 -0.12 -20.41 -12.68
N GLN A 83 0.10 -21.31 -11.72
CA GLN A 83 -0.86 -22.35 -11.32
C GLN A 83 -1.79 -21.91 -10.17
N GLU A 84 -1.74 -20.63 -9.77
CA GLU A 84 -2.53 -20.05 -8.68
C GLU A 84 -2.36 -20.73 -7.32
N CYS A 85 -3.23 -21.68 -6.96
CA CYS A 85 -3.26 -22.29 -5.64
C CYS A 85 -2.42 -23.57 -5.60
N PRO A 86 -1.60 -23.81 -4.56
CA PRO A 86 -0.77 -25.01 -4.48
C PRO A 86 -1.55 -26.31 -4.23
N VAL A 87 -2.80 -26.19 -3.74
CA VAL A 87 -3.74 -27.30 -3.46
C VAL A 87 -4.76 -27.43 -4.59
N HIS A 88 -5.40 -26.32 -4.98
CA HIS A 88 -6.53 -26.30 -5.92
C HIS A 88 -6.14 -25.99 -7.37
N GLY A 89 -4.88 -25.63 -7.64
CA GLY A 89 -4.43 -25.23 -8.97
C GLY A 89 -5.24 -24.06 -9.53
N LEU A 90 -5.59 -24.15 -10.82
CA LEU A 90 -6.30 -23.11 -11.57
C LEU A 90 -7.77 -22.93 -11.14
N GLU A 91 -8.36 -23.85 -10.37
CA GLU A 91 -9.71 -23.68 -9.81
C GLU A 91 -9.81 -22.45 -8.90
N ALA A 92 -8.68 -21.97 -8.37
CA ALA A 92 -8.61 -20.69 -7.67
C ALA A 92 -9.11 -19.50 -8.51
N ARG A 93 -9.18 -19.64 -9.84
CA ARG A 93 -9.74 -18.63 -10.76
C ARG A 93 -11.25 -18.70 -10.92
N LYS A 94 -11.98 -19.53 -10.16
CA LYS A 94 -13.45 -19.66 -10.30
C LYS A 94 -14.22 -18.33 -10.19
N LYS A 95 -13.67 -17.35 -9.46
CA LYS A 95 -14.23 -15.98 -9.35
C LYS A 95 -13.64 -14.97 -10.35
N GLY A 96 -12.66 -15.39 -11.15
CA GLY A 96 -11.89 -14.59 -12.09
C GLY A 96 -10.39 -14.50 -11.75
N LEU A 97 -9.59 -14.00 -12.70
CA LEU A 97 -8.18 -13.70 -12.48
C LEU A 97 -8.03 -12.56 -11.46
N TYR A 98 -7.04 -12.66 -10.57
CA TYR A 98 -6.77 -11.69 -9.50
C TYR A 98 -7.87 -11.55 -8.44
N LYS A 99 -8.58 -12.63 -8.12
CA LYS A 99 -9.70 -12.62 -7.17
C LYS A 99 -9.42 -13.34 -5.87
N TRP A 100 -8.16 -13.58 -5.53
CA TRP A 100 -7.79 -14.01 -4.18
C TRP A 100 -8.24 -12.96 -3.16
N GLU A 101 -8.80 -13.41 -2.05
CA GLU A 101 -9.41 -12.50 -1.08
C GLU A 101 -8.32 -12.00 -0.14
N ILE A 102 -8.34 -10.70 0.16
CA ILE A 102 -7.46 -10.04 1.12
C ILE A 102 -8.32 -9.21 2.05
N ASP A 103 -7.88 -9.08 3.30
CA ASP A 103 -8.58 -8.31 4.32
C ASP A 103 -7.56 -7.46 5.09
N PHE A 104 -7.87 -6.19 5.29
CA PHE A 104 -7.02 -5.30 6.08
C PHE A 104 -6.96 -5.74 7.54
N GLU A 105 -7.98 -6.40 8.08
CA GLU A 105 -7.96 -6.96 9.44
C GLU A 105 -7.10 -8.23 9.55
N ARG A 106 -6.84 -8.90 8.41
CA ARG A 106 -5.98 -10.09 8.31
C ARG A 106 -4.74 -9.77 7.47
N PRO A 107 -3.80 -8.97 8.02
CA PRO A 107 -2.69 -8.48 7.24
C PRO A 107 -1.80 -9.64 6.77
N TRP A 108 -1.27 -9.50 5.56
CA TRP A 108 -0.34 -10.45 4.96
C TRP A 108 -0.92 -11.83 4.62
N LYS A 109 -2.25 -12.01 4.73
CA LYS A 109 -2.94 -13.23 4.33
C LYS A 109 -3.69 -13.05 3.02
N VAL A 110 -3.68 -14.09 2.19
CA VAL A 110 -4.51 -14.23 1.00
C VAL A 110 -5.36 -15.50 1.14
N ARG A 111 -6.64 -15.44 0.75
CA ARG A 111 -7.56 -16.57 0.82
C ARG A 111 -7.84 -17.12 -0.57
N CYS A 112 -7.70 -18.43 -0.75
CA CYS A 112 -8.00 -19.07 -2.01
C CYS A 112 -9.49 -18.99 -2.31
N PRO A 113 -9.91 -18.50 -3.50
CA PRO A 113 -11.32 -18.48 -3.85
C PRO A 113 -11.93 -19.87 -4.00
N ALA A 114 -11.13 -20.89 -4.32
CA ALA A 114 -11.57 -22.26 -4.50
C ALA A 114 -11.95 -22.93 -3.18
N GLY A 115 -10.98 -23.14 -2.29
CA GLY A 115 -11.17 -23.87 -1.03
C GLY A 115 -11.29 -23.00 0.23
N GLY A 116 -11.02 -21.70 0.14
CA GLY A 116 -11.13 -20.79 1.28
C GLY A 116 -9.97 -20.88 2.27
N GLU A 117 -8.94 -21.66 2.01
CA GLU A 117 -7.76 -21.73 2.87
C GLU A 117 -6.91 -20.45 2.75
N GLU A 118 -6.21 -20.10 3.83
CA GLU A 118 -5.37 -18.90 3.90
C GLU A 118 -3.89 -19.24 3.69
N TYR A 119 -3.21 -18.34 2.99
CA TYR A 119 -1.77 -18.40 2.76
C TYR A 119 -1.11 -17.05 3.07
N PRO A 120 0.19 -17.02 3.39
CA PRO A 120 1.02 -18.20 3.67
C PRO A 120 0.62 -18.88 4.98
N SER A 121 1.20 -20.04 5.30
CA SER A 121 0.91 -20.73 6.57
C SER A 121 1.48 -19.99 7.79
N ASN A 122 2.59 -19.28 7.64
CA ASN A 122 3.27 -18.57 8.72
C ASN A 122 2.63 -17.22 9.09
N ASP A 123 2.95 -16.74 10.30
CA ASP A 123 2.68 -15.37 10.73
C ASP A 123 3.74 -14.42 10.14
N PHE A 124 3.45 -13.90 8.95
CA PHE A 124 4.38 -12.99 8.27
C PHE A 124 4.54 -11.65 9.01
N ALA A 125 3.55 -11.20 9.78
CA ALA A 125 3.66 -9.94 10.54
C ALA A 125 4.79 -10.06 11.58
N LYS A 126 4.82 -11.14 12.35
CA LYS A 126 5.91 -11.42 13.30
C LYS A 126 7.25 -11.60 12.60
N PHE A 127 7.26 -12.28 11.45
CA PHE A 127 8.49 -12.42 10.67
C PHE A 127 9.04 -11.06 10.21
N LEU A 128 8.16 -10.17 9.75
CA LEU A 128 8.52 -8.79 9.39
C LEU A 128 9.04 -8.00 10.60
N GLU A 129 8.40 -8.10 11.76
CA GLU A 129 8.82 -7.46 13.01
C GLU A 129 10.22 -7.94 13.47
N SER A 130 10.58 -9.19 13.20
CA SER A 130 11.94 -9.72 13.43
C SER A 130 13.02 -9.13 12.51
N GLY A 131 12.63 -8.24 11.58
CA GLY A 131 13.48 -7.76 10.51
C GLY A 131 13.72 -8.80 9.41
N MET A 132 12.79 -9.75 9.24
CA MET A 132 12.87 -10.87 8.29
C MET A 132 14.08 -11.81 8.53
N LYS A 133 14.47 -12.00 9.80
CA LYS A 133 15.67 -12.78 10.16
C LYS A 133 15.36 -14.08 10.88
N ASP A 134 14.32 -14.09 11.70
CA ASP A 134 13.99 -15.28 12.49
C ASP A 134 13.30 -16.33 11.63
N ARG A 135 14.09 -17.27 11.11
CA ARG A 135 13.58 -18.34 10.24
C ARG A 135 12.71 -19.35 10.98
N ALA A 136 12.73 -19.40 12.32
CA ALA A 136 11.83 -20.26 13.09
C ALA A 136 10.35 -19.86 12.91
N LEU A 137 10.10 -18.61 12.51
CA LEU A 137 8.77 -18.11 12.19
C LEU A 137 8.26 -18.59 10.82
N LEU A 138 9.10 -19.19 9.97
CA LEU A 138 8.70 -19.75 8.67
C LEU A 138 8.13 -21.17 8.82
N ALA A 139 7.00 -21.27 9.52
CA ALA A 139 6.37 -22.54 9.88
C ALA A 139 5.13 -22.91 9.01
N GLY A 140 4.79 -24.20 9.03
CA GLY A 140 3.65 -24.79 8.33
C GLY A 140 3.97 -25.26 6.90
N ASP A 141 2.94 -25.64 6.16
CA ASP A 141 3.10 -26.30 4.85
C ASP A 141 3.44 -25.34 3.70
N PHE A 142 3.09 -24.07 3.83
CA PHE A 142 3.21 -23.05 2.79
C PHE A 142 3.86 -21.74 3.28
N PRO A 143 5.04 -21.78 3.93
CA PRO A 143 5.64 -20.59 4.53
C PRO A 143 6.19 -19.64 3.47
N ASP A 144 5.89 -18.35 3.59
CA ASP A 144 6.39 -17.28 2.72
C ASP A 144 7.16 -16.27 3.57
N ASP A 145 8.41 -16.01 3.17
CA ASP A 145 9.32 -15.07 3.80
C ASP A 145 9.19 -13.64 3.23
N GLY A 146 8.14 -13.40 2.45
CA GLY A 146 7.90 -12.16 1.73
C GLY A 146 8.35 -12.26 0.27
N TRP A 147 9.35 -13.08 -0.02
CA TRP A 147 9.90 -13.26 -1.37
C TRP A 147 9.38 -14.51 -2.07
N GLY A 148 8.33 -15.11 -1.53
CA GLY A 148 7.58 -16.22 -2.12
C GLY A 148 8.01 -17.58 -1.58
N TRP A 149 7.02 -18.46 -1.40
CA TRP A 149 7.21 -19.85 -1.03
C TRP A 149 7.69 -20.69 -2.23
N ARG A 150 8.73 -21.51 -2.03
CA ARG A 150 9.24 -22.45 -3.03
C ARG A 150 8.65 -23.83 -2.80
N LYS A 151 7.80 -24.30 -3.72
CA LYS A 151 7.34 -25.68 -3.74
C LYS A 151 8.46 -26.59 -4.30
N PRO A 152 8.86 -27.68 -3.61
CA PRO A 152 9.84 -28.61 -4.13
C PRO A 152 9.47 -29.11 -5.54
N GLY A 153 10.45 -29.15 -6.44
CA GLY A 153 10.25 -29.57 -7.83
C GLY A 153 9.62 -28.51 -8.75
N MET A 154 9.33 -27.29 -8.26
CA MET A 154 8.85 -26.19 -9.09
C MET A 154 9.91 -25.09 -9.22
N GLU A 155 10.06 -24.56 -10.43
CA GLU A 155 11.02 -23.48 -10.72
C GLU A 155 10.59 -22.14 -10.10
N LYS A 156 9.31 -21.78 -10.27
CA LYS A 156 8.74 -20.49 -9.84
C LYS A 156 8.10 -20.57 -8.46
N LYS A 157 8.06 -19.44 -7.77
CA LYS A 157 7.56 -19.33 -6.39
C LYS A 157 6.08 -19.00 -6.33
N TYR A 158 5.45 -19.32 -5.22
CA TYR A 158 4.14 -18.79 -4.85
C TYR A 158 4.32 -17.50 -4.04
N TRP A 159 3.82 -16.39 -4.57
CA TRP A 159 4.00 -15.05 -4.00
C TRP A 159 2.78 -14.63 -3.19
N PHE A 160 2.51 -15.32 -2.08
CA PHE A 160 1.32 -15.05 -1.25
C PHE A 160 1.40 -13.65 -0.62
N VAL A 161 2.52 -13.36 0.04
CA VAL A 161 2.76 -12.06 0.66
C VAL A 161 2.90 -10.97 -0.41
N GLY A 162 3.58 -11.29 -1.51
CA GLY A 162 3.71 -10.37 -2.65
C GLY A 162 2.36 -9.99 -3.27
N TYR A 163 1.41 -10.93 -3.33
CA TYR A 163 0.05 -10.68 -3.78
C TYR A 163 -0.70 -9.76 -2.82
N TYR A 164 -0.66 -10.06 -1.52
CA TYR A 164 -1.24 -9.18 -0.51
C TYR A 164 -0.66 -7.76 -0.62
N CYS A 165 0.67 -7.63 -0.76
CA CYS A 165 1.35 -6.33 -0.86
C CYS A 165 0.87 -5.51 -2.07
N HIS A 166 0.76 -6.12 -3.24
CA HIS A 166 0.27 -5.45 -4.45
C HIS A 166 -1.19 -5.00 -4.30
N TRP A 167 -2.06 -5.92 -3.90
CA TRP A 167 -3.50 -5.66 -3.89
C TRP A 167 -3.95 -4.84 -2.68
N SER A 168 -3.24 -4.89 -1.54
CA SER A 168 -3.50 -3.97 -0.42
C SER A 168 -3.15 -2.53 -0.76
N ALA A 169 -2.06 -2.29 -1.48
CA ALA A 169 -1.74 -0.95 -1.99
C ALA A 169 -2.86 -0.42 -2.91
N ARG A 170 -3.32 -1.25 -3.85
CA ARG A 170 -4.36 -0.87 -4.80
C ARG A 170 -5.75 -0.72 -4.18
N ASN A 171 -6.15 -1.68 -3.33
CA ASN A 171 -7.52 -1.81 -2.85
C ASN A 171 -7.75 -1.13 -1.51
N PHE A 172 -6.69 -0.86 -0.73
CA PHE A 172 -6.80 -0.24 0.59
C PHE A 172 -6.08 1.11 0.66
N LEU A 173 -4.78 1.17 0.38
CA LEU A 173 -4.00 2.41 0.53
C LEU A 173 -4.51 3.55 -0.36
N LEU A 174 -4.62 3.32 -1.67
CA LEU A 174 -5.05 4.37 -2.60
C LEU A 174 -6.49 4.83 -2.33
N PRO A 175 -7.47 3.94 -2.05
CA PRO A 175 -8.78 4.34 -1.57
C PRO A 175 -8.76 5.11 -0.25
N ALA A 176 -7.95 4.69 0.74
CA ALA A 176 -7.86 5.38 2.02
C ALA A 176 -7.38 6.83 1.86
N ILE A 177 -6.31 7.07 1.10
CA ILE A 177 -5.82 8.43 0.80
C ILE A 177 -6.92 9.27 0.12
N LYS A 178 -7.62 8.68 -0.85
CA LYS A 178 -8.71 9.36 -1.57
C LYS A 178 -9.90 9.69 -0.65
N ASP A 179 -10.34 8.74 0.16
CA ASP A 179 -11.51 8.90 1.03
C ASP A 179 -11.21 9.93 2.14
N LEU A 180 -10.06 9.79 2.81
CA LEU A 180 -9.61 10.71 3.86
C LEU A 180 -9.38 12.13 3.32
N SER A 181 -8.75 12.29 2.15
CA SER A 181 -8.55 13.62 1.56
C SER A 181 -9.86 14.31 1.19
N LYS A 182 -10.84 13.59 0.65
CA LYS A 182 -12.17 14.13 0.36
C LYS A 182 -12.91 14.53 1.63
N ALA A 183 -12.88 13.68 2.65
CA ALA A 183 -13.50 13.96 3.94
C ALA A 183 -12.89 15.20 4.60
N ALA A 184 -11.56 15.34 4.57
CA ALA A 184 -10.86 16.52 5.08
C ALA A 184 -11.34 17.82 4.41
N VAL A 185 -11.50 17.81 3.08
CA VAL A 185 -11.97 18.99 2.34
C VAL A 185 -13.43 19.31 2.64
N ILE A 186 -14.32 18.31 2.61
CA ILE A 186 -15.77 18.54 2.72
C ILE A 186 -16.23 18.88 4.14
N THR A 187 -15.54 18.36 5.15
CA THR A 187 -15.89 18.58 6.57
C THR A 187 -15.07 19.68 7.23
N GLY A 188 -13.80 19.85 6.82
CA GLY A 188 -12.83 20.68 7.55
C GLY A 188 -12.34 20.04 8.85
N ASP A 189 -12.72 18.80 9.16
CA ASP A 189 -12.27 18.09 10.36
C ASP A 189 -10.80 17.65 10.21
N ALA A 190 -9.97 18.13 11.14
CA ALA A 190 -8.54 17.87 11.15
C ALA A 190 -8.19 16.37 11.27
N LYS A 191 -9.08 15.53 11.83
CA LYS A 191 -8.82 14.09 11.97
C LYS A 191 -8.56 13.42 10.62
N TYR A 192 -9.32 13.76 9.58
CA TYR A 192 -9.16 13.16 8.27
C TYR A 192 -7.91 13.67 7.57
N ALA A 193 -7.60 14.96 7.75
CA ALA A 193 -6.39 15.57 7.21
C ALA A 193 -5.14 14.93 7.82
N HIS A 194 -5.12 14.73 9.15
CA HIS A 194 -4.06 14.05 9.89
C HIS A 194 -3.82 12.63 9.37
N LYS A 195 -4.87 11.80 9.33
CA LYS A 195 -4.78 10.40 8.86
C LYS A 195 -4.31 10.31 7.40
N CYS A 196 -4.78 11.21 6.53
CA CYS A 196 -4.32 11.30 5.14
C CYS A 196 -2.84 11.70 5.05
N ALA A 197 -2.44 12.74 5.79
CA ALA A 197 -1.07 13.22 5.84
C ALA A 197 -0.11 12.14 6.35
N LEU A 198 -0.53 11.35 7.35
CA LEU A 198 0.23 10.23 7.88
C LEU A 198 0.56 9.18 6.81
N LEU A 199 -0.43 8.78 6.01
CA LEU A 199 -0.24 7.84 4.91
C LEU A 199 0.67 8.41 3.80
N LEU A 200 0.46 9.68 3.44
CA LEU A 200 1.29 10.36 2.43
C LEU A 200 2.73 10.54 2.90
N TRP A 201 2.94 10.89 4.17
CA TRP A 201 4.26 11.00 4.77
C TRP A 201 5.00 9.66 4.74
N GLN A 202 4.35 8.59 5.21
CA GLN A 202 4.93 7.24 5.21
C GLN A 202 5.26 6.79 3.78
N LEU A 203 4.35 7.03 2.83
CA LEU A 203 4.59 6.74 1.43
C LEU A 203 5.79 7.52 0.91
N ALA A 204 5.90 8.81 1.21
CA ALA A 204 7.03 9.64 0.82
C ALA A 204 8.37 9.18 1.42
N GLN A 205 8.36 8.65 2.65
CA GLN A 205 9.56 8.03 3.25
C GLN A 205 10.01 6.78 2.49
N TYR A 206 9.07 5.93 2.08
CA TYR A 206 9.38 4.68 1.38
C TYR A 206 9.56 4.83 -0.13
N TYR A 207 9.02 5.89 -0.74
CA TYR A 207 8.95 6.03 -2.20
C TYR A 207 10.30 5.99 -2.91
N PRO A 208 11.37 6.63 -2.39
CA PRO A 208 12.71 6.56 -3.00
C PRO A 208 13.21 5.12 -3.15
N ASP A 209 12.93 4.26 -2.16
CA ASP A 209 13.45 2.90 -2.05
C ASP A 209 12.65 1.87 -2.84
N TYR A 210 11.43 2.22 -3.31
CA TYR A 210 10.71 1.33 -4.20
C TYR A 210 11.41 1.20 -5.55
N GLN A 211 11.60 -0.05 -5.96
CA GLN A 211 12.23 -0.45 -7.22
C GLN A 211 11.46 -1.68 -7.73
N TYR A 212 10.36 -1.46 -8.44
CA TYR A 212 9.43 -2.53 -8.83
C TYR A 212 10.14 -3.66 -9.58
N GLU A 213 11.09 -3.32 -10.44
CA GLU A 213 11.89 -4.26 -11.22
C GLU A 213 12.77 -5.19 -10.37
N LYS A 214 13.09 -4.79 -9.13
CA LYS A 214 13.84 -5.61 -8.16
C LYS A 214 12.96 -6.19 -7.06
N GLN A 215 11.82 -5.56 -6.79
CA GLN A 215 10.90 -5.86 -5.69
C GLN A 215 9.56 -6.34 -6.25
N SER A 216 9.56 -7.17 -7.28
CA SER A 216 8.33 -7.79 -7.78
C SER A 216 8.57 -9.17 -8.37
N ARG A 217 7.50 -9.98 -8.40
CA ARG A 217 7.47 -11.22 -9.17
C ARG A 217 7.83 -10.97 -10.63
N TYR A 218 7.27 -9.93 -11.24
CA TYR A 218 7.47 -9.68 -12.67
C TYR A 218 8.94 -9.35 -12.96
N GLY A 219 9.53 -8.45 -12.18
CA GLY A 219 10.93 -8.06 -12.29
C GLY A 219 11.92 -9.19 -12.02
N THR A 220 11.60 -10.06 -11.04
CA THR A 220 12.51 -11.15 -10.63
C THR A 220 12.36 -12.44 -11.42
N GLU A 221 11.17 -12.75 -11.96
CA GLU A 221 10.92 -14.02 -12.66
C GLU A 221 10.76 -13.90 -14.18
N PHE A 222 10.47 -12.71 -14.72
CA PHE A 222 10.09 -12.53 -16.13
C PHE A 222 10.91 -11.46 -16.85
N GLN A 223 10.88 -10.21 -16.37
CA GLN A 223 11.49 -9.09 -17.07
C GLN A 223 12.04 -8.04 -16.09
N SER A 224 13.35 -8.06 -15.89
CA SER A 224 14.08 -7.12 -15.02
C SER A 224 14.18 -5.70 -15.57
N SER A 225 13.78 -5.46 -16.83
CA SER A 225 13.70 -4.12 -17.43
C SER A 225 12.33 -3.45 -17.26
N TYR A 226 11.43 -4.05 -16.48
CA TYR A 226 10.09 -3.52 -16.25
C TYR A 226 10.07 -2.58 -15.02
N TYR A 227 10.51 -1.35 -15.25
CA TYR A 227 10.71 -0.33 -14.22
C TYR A 227 9.41 0.16 -13.58
N GLY A 228 9.48 0.49 -12.29
CA GLY A 228 8.37 1.07 -11.54
C GLY A 228 8.75 1.41 -10.10
N LYS A 229 7.79 1.93 -9.34
CA LYS A 229 7.96 2.27 -7.92
C LYS A 229 7.13 1.33 -7.05
N LEU A 230 6.15 1.85 -6.31
CA LEU A 230 5.25 1.03 -5.48
C LEU A 230 4.54 -0.04 -6.34
N MET A 231 4.19 0.33 -7.57
CA MET A 231 3.66 -0.53 -8.61
C MET A 231 4.40 -0.24 -9.93
N TYR A 232 4.02 -0.94 -10.99
CA TYR A 232 4.63 -0.79 -12.32
C TYR A 232 4.23 0.49 -13.09
N HIS A 233 3.37 1.34 -12.51
CA HIS A 233 2.87 2.58 -13.10
C HIS A 233 2.90 3.71 -12.06
#